data_AF-A0A851UVY2-F1
#
_entry.id   AF-A0A851UVY2-F1
#
_cell.length_a   1.000
_cell.length_b   1.000
_cell.length_c   1.000
_cell.angle_alpha   90.00
_cell.angle_beta   90.00
_cell.angle_gamma   90.00
#
_symmetry.space_group_name_H-M   'P 1'
#
loop_
_entity.id
_entity.type
_entity.pdbx_description
1 polymer ?
#
loop_
_entity_poly.entity_id
_entity_poly.type
_entity_poly.pdbx_seq_one_letter_code
_entity_poly.pdbx_strand_id
1 'polypeptide(L)'
;LPELAALRERGRSLREQLRALEAEESDLEQRFYVGALQLPNRTHPAVPIGDQSHARLVEVVGEKPVFDFKPKGHLELGEELDIIRQRRLSHVSGHRSYYLCGAGALLQHALVTFTLRKLLSKGFLPMTVPDLLRGAVFEGCGVQPSATPSPVYTIDPARFEDLCLAGTSEVGIAGYFMDHAVQLQDLPVRVVCSSTCYRAETDTGREPWGLYRVHQFTKVEMFGVTAAERGTESEELLDEFLGLQKEIFSELGLHYR
;
A
#
# COMPACT_ATOMS: atom_id res chain seq x y z
N LEU A 1 -37.57 3.19 -56.79
CA LEU A 1 -36.35 3.70 -57.45
C LEU A 1 -35.19 2.77 -57.10
N PRO A 2 -34.54 2.13 -58.08
CA PRO A 2 -33.44 1.17 -57.85
C PRO A 2 -32.29 1.73 -56.99
N GLU A 3 -32.01 3.03 -57.13
CA GLU A 3 -30.98 3.74 -56.37
C GLU A 3 -31.27 3.77 -54.85
N LEU A 4 -32.53 3.99 -54.44
CA LEU A 4 -32.93 3.94 -53.04
C LEU A 4 -32.75 2.54 -52.44
N ALA A 5 -33.01 1.48 -53.22
CA ALA A 5 -32.81 0.10 -52.78
C ALA A 5 -31.32 -0.22 -52.59
N ALA A 6 -30.46 0.23 -53.52
CA ALA A 6 -29.01 0.08 -53.43
C ALA A 6 -28.43 0.84 -52.22
N LEU A 7 -28.88 2.06 -51.93
CA LEU A 7 -28.47 2.82 -50.75
C LEU A 7 -28.92 2.15 -49.44
N ARG A 8 -30.14 1.58 -49.41
CA ARG A 8 -30.63 0.82 -48.24
C ARG A 8 -29.80 -0.44 -47.99
N GLU A 9 -29.44 -1.16 -49.05
CA GLU A 9 -28.58 -2.34 -48.96
C GLU A 9 -27.18 -1.98 -48.48
N ARG A 10 -26.58 -0.92 -49.05
CA ARG A 10 -25.29 -0.40 -48.57
C ARG A 10 -25.35 0.00 -47.10
N GLY A 11 -26.42 0.66 -46.66
CA GLY A 11 -26.62 1.00 -45.25
C GLY A 11 -26.77 -0.23 -44.34
N ARG A 12 -27.37 -1.33 -44.82
CA ARG A 12 -27.40 -2.62 -44.08
C ARG A 12 -26.00 -3.21 -43.96
N SER A 13 -25.29 -3.33 -45.08
CA SER A 13 -23.94 -3.87 -45.10
C SER A 13 -22.97 -3.08 -44.22
N LEU A 14 -23.05 -1.73 -44.25
CA LEU A 14 -22.25 -0.88 -43.35
C LEU A 14 -22.57 -1.11 -41.87
N ARG A 15 -23.84 -1.33 -41.50
CA ARG A 15 -24.22 -1.66 -40.12
C ARG A 15 -23.70 -3.01 -39.67
N GLU A 16 -23.68 -4.00 -40.57
CA GLU A 16 -23.12 -5.32 -40.27
C GLU A 16 -21.60 -5.27 -40.11
N GLN A 17 -20.91 -4.53 -40.99
CA GLN A 17 -19.47 -4.29 -40.86
C GLN A 17 -19.13 -3.53 -39.58
N LEU A 18 -19.88 -2.48 -39.25
CA LEU A 18 -19.67 -1.72 -38.02
C LEU A 18 -19.81 -2.61 -36.77
N ARG A 19 -20.85 -3.44 -36.69
CA ARG A 19 -21.03 -4.38 -35.56
C ARG A 19 -19.87 -5.37 -35.43
N ALA A 20 -19.33 -5.84 -36.55
CA ALA A 20 -18.18 -6.74 -36.53
C ALA A 20 -16.91 -6.03 -36.03
N LEU A 21 -16.69 -4.79 -36.49
CA LEU A 21 -15.55 -3.98 -36.08
C LEU A 21 -15.64 -3.53 -34.61
N GLU A 22 -16.83 -3.18 -34.10
CA GLU A 22 -17.04 -2.85 -32.68
C GLU A 22 -16.72 -4.05 -31.77
N ALA A 23 -17.07 -5.26 -32.19
CA ALA A 23 -16.73 -6.48 -31.46
C ALA A 23 -15.21 -6.77 -31.50
N GLU A 24 -14.58 -6.58 -32.65
CA GLU A 24 -13.13 -6.74 -32.82
C GLU A 24 -12.34 -5.69 -32.01
N GLU A 25 -12.79 -4.44 -32.01
CA GLU A 25 -12.21 -3.34 -31.22
C GLU A 25 -12.27 -3.66 -29.73
N SER A 26 -13.42 -4.11 -29.21
CA SER A 26 -13.58 -4.46 -27.80
C SER A 26 -12.65 -5.61 -27.38
N ASP A 27 -12.49 -6.64 -28.22
CA ASP A 27 -11.55 -7.74 -27.96
C ASP A 27 -10.08 -7.26 -27.98
N LEU A 28 -9.73 -6.42 -28.96
CA LEU A 28 -8.38 -5.85 -29.07
C LEU A 28 -8.04 -4.94 -27.89
N GLU A 29 -8.99 -4.10 -27.46
CA GLU A 29 -8.84 -3.21 -26.31
C GLU A 29 -8.63 -4.01 -25.02
N GLN A 30 -9.44 -5.05 -24.79
CA GLN A 30 -9.29 -5.93 -23.62
C GLN A 30 -7.91 -6.60 -23.61
N ARG A 31 -7.48 -7.17 -24.75
CA ARG A 31 -6.15 -7.81 -24.86
C ARG A 31 -5.01 -6.81 -24.65
N PHE A 32 -5.16 -5.59 -25.15
CA PHE A 32 -4.19 -4.53 -24.94
C PHE A 32 -4.03 -4.19 -23.45
N TYR A 33 -5.12 -3.89 -22.74
CA TYR A 33 -5.05 -3.48 -21.34
C TYR A 33 -4.61 -4.61 -20.40
N VAL A 34 -5.02 -5.86 -20.66
CA VAL A 34 -4.54 -7.01 -19.89
C VAL A 34 -3.01 -7.11 -19.92
N GLY A 35 -2.37 -6.81 -21.05
CA GLY A 35 -0.90 -6.78 -21.16
C GLY A 35 -0.28 -5.49 -20.67
N ALA A 36 -0.85 -4.33 -21.04
CA ALA A 36 -0.29 -3.02 -20.74
C ALA A 36 -0.26 -2.73 -19.23
N LEU A 37 -1.29 -3.13 -18.49
CA LEU A 37 -1.38 -2.94 -17.03
C LEU A 37 -0.40 -3.82 -16.23
N GLN A 38 0.29 -4.76 -16.87
CA GLN A 38 1.34 -5.58 -16.24
C GLN A 38 2.72 -4.90 -16.33
N LEU A 39 2.87 -3.83 -17.10
CA LEU A 39 4.13 -3.11 -17.21
C LEU A 39 4.44 -2.37 -15.90
N PRO A 40 5.66 -2.47 -15.38
CA PRO A 40 6.06 -1.69 -14.21
C PRO A 40 6.19 -0.20 -14.58
N ASN A 41 6.27 0.65 -13.55
CA ASN A 41 6.63 2.04 -13.74
C ASN A 41 8.05 2.17 -14.32
N ARG A 42 8.37 3.36 -14.86
CA ARG A 42 9.73 3.73 -15.25
C ARG A 42 10.65 3.76 -14.03
N THR A 43 11.91 3.40 -14.24
CA THR A 43 12.94 3.40 -13.20
C THR A 43 13.74 4.70 -13.23
N HIS A 44 13.89 5.36 -12.08
CA HIS A 44 14.71 6.56 -11.96
C HIS A 44 16.20 6.24 -12.22
N PRO A 45 16.97 7.08 -12.97
CA PRO A 45 18.35 6.77 -13.37
C PRO A 45 19.33 6.51 -12.21
N ALA A 46 19.07 7.05 -11.02
CA ALA A 46 19.92 6.86 -9.86
C ALA A 46 19.69 5.53 -9.10
N VAL A 47 18.65 4.75 -9.45
CA VAL A 47 18.34 3.48 -8.77
C VAL A 47 19.46 2.46 -9.02
N PRO A 48 20.05 1.86 -7.97
CA PRO A 48 21.03 0.78 -8.12
C PRO A 48 20.47 -0.40 -8.93
N ILE A 49 21.25 -0.93 -9.87
CA ILE A 49 20.88 -2.11 -10.66
C ILE A 49 21.28 -3.37 -9.88
N GLY A 50 20.33 -4.27 -9.67
CA GLY A 50 20.57 -5.58 -9.05
C GLY A 50 19.43 -6.01 -8.14
N ASP A 51 19.66 -7.11 -7.41
CA ASP A 51 18.75 -7.57 -6.36
C ASP A 51 18.91 -6.75 -5.06
N GLN A 52 18.24 -7.18 -3.99
CA GLN A 52 18.31 -6.51 -2.69
C GLN A 52 19.74 -6.37 -2.13
N SER A 53 20.68 -7.25 -2.51
CA SER A 53 22.08 -7.15 -2.04
C SER A 53 22.84 -5.96 -2.64
N HIS A 54 22.31 -5.37 -3.72
CA HIS A 54 22.86 -4.19 -4.39
C HIS A 54 22.29 -2.87 -3.83
N ALA A 55 21.44 -2.93 -2.80
CA ALA A 55 20.90 -1.75 -2.14
C ALA A 55 22.04 -0.84 -1.65
N ARG A 56 22.03 0.42 -2.09
CA ARG A 56 23.04 1.41 -1.72
C ARG A 56 22.75 1.94 -0.32
N LEU A 57 23.72 1.81 0.58
CA LEU A 57 23.69 2.47 1.88
C LEU A 57 23.79 3.99 1.66
N VAL A 58 22.75 4.73 2.02
CA VAL A 58 22.71 6.20 1.89
C VAL A 58 23.26 6.86 3.14
N GLU A 59 22.81 6.41 4.32
CA GLU A 59 23.17 7.01 5.60
C GLU A 59 23.10 5.95 6.71
N VAL A 60 23.85 6.18 7.80
CA VAL A 60 23.72 5.43 9.05
C VAL A 60 23.62 6.45 10.18
N VAL A 61 22.59 6.35 11.01
CA VAL A 61 22.32 7.31 12.09
C VAL A 61 22.36 6.59 13.44
N GLY A 62 23.01 7.23 14.41
CA GLY A 62 23.21 6.69 15.75
C GLY A 62 24.22 5.53 15.79
N GLU A 63 24.33 4.91 16.95
CA GLU A 63 25.24 3.78 17.19
C GLU A 63 24.47 2.58 17.74
N LYS A 64 24.95 1.37 17.46
CA LYS A 64 24.37 0.16 18.06
C LYS A 64 24.52 0.25 19.59
N PRO A 65 23.44 0.07 20.36
CA PRO A 65 23.54 0.06 21.82
C PRO A 65 24.51 -1.02 22.30
N VAL A 66 25.33 -0.67 23.29
CA VAL A 66 26.28 -1.58 23.94
C VAL A 66 25.64 -2.09 25.23
N PHE A 67 25.56 -3.42 25.35
CA PHE A 67 25.04 -4.09 26.53
C PHE A 67 26.16 -4.88 27.21
N ASP A 68 26.19 -4.86 28.54
CA ASP A 68 27.05 -5.71 29.39
C ASP A 68 26.45 -7.12 29.61
N PHE A 69 25.29 -7.38 29.00
CA PHE A 69 24.61 -8.68 28.94
C PHE A 69 24.23 -9.05 27.51
N LYS A 70 23.84 -10.32 27.28
CA LYS A 70 23.32 -10.76 25.98
C LYS A 70 21.89 -10.20 25.77
N PRO A 71 21.65 -9.33 24.79
CA PRO A 71 20.31 -8.78 24.58
C PRO A 71 19.33 -9.89 24.21
N LYS A 72 18.18 -9.91 24.89
CA LYS A 72 17.06 -10.78 24.57
C LYS A 72 16.32 -10.26 23.35
N GLY A 73 15.67 -11.15 22.61
CA GLY A 73 14.73 -10.71 21.59
C GLY A 73 13.48 -10.10 22.24
N HIS A 74 12.97 -9.01 21.69
CA HIS A 74 11.66 -9.15 21.08
C HIS A 74 10.54 -9.81 21.89
N LEU A 75 10.17 -10.98 21.39
CA LEU A 75 9.13 -11.83 21.92
C LEU A 75 9.45 -12.36 23.32
N GLU A 76 10.71 -12.71 23.61
CA GLU A 76 11.12 -13.17 24.94
C GLU A 76 10.88 -12.08 25.99
N LEU A 77 11.30 -10.85 25.72
CA LEU A 77 11.02 -9.69 26.58
C LEU A 77 9.53 -9.43 26.71
N GLY A 78 8.80 -9.51 25.59
CA GLY A 78 7.36 -9.27 25.56
C GLY A 78 6.55 -10.29 26.37
N GLU A 79 6.97 -11.55 26.37
CA GLU A 79 6.35 -12.63 27.15
C GLU A 79 6.69 -12.53 28.64
N GLU A 80 7.95 -12.22 28.98
CA GLU A 80 8.38 -12.04 30.39
C GLU A 80 7.67 -10.88 31.09
N LEU A 81 7.38 -9.81 30.33
CA LEU A 81 6.68 -8.63 30.83
C LEU A 81 5.15 -8.74 30.70
N ASP A 82 4.62 -9.83 30.13
CA ASP A 82 3.20 -10.03 29.82
C ASP A 82 2.59 -8.89 28.97
N ILE A 83 3.38 -8.37 28.02
CA ILE A 83 2.97 -7.28 27.11
C ILE A 83 2.75 -7.74 25.67
N ILE A 84 3.27 -8.91 25.28
CA ILE A 84 3.03 -9.55 23.99
C ILE A 84 2.62 -11.00 24.22
N ARG A 85 1.50 -11.42 23.63
CA ARG A 85 1.07 -12.83 23.61
C ARG A 85 0.93 -13.34 22.18
N GLN A 86 1.65 -14.42 21.87
CA GLN A 86 1.46 -15.22 20.63
C GLN A 86 1.18 -16.70 20.91
N ARG A 87 1.46 -17.19 22.13
CA ARG A 87 1.26 -18.59 22.49
C ARG A 87 -0.22 -18.94 22.59
N ARG A 88 -0.55 -20.17 22.16
CA ARG A 88 -1.89 -20.77 22.23
C ARG A 88 -2.96 -19.96 21.49
N LEU A 89 -2.60 -19.38 20.34
CA LEU A 89 -3.51 -18.61 19.49
C LEU A 89 -3.92 -19.32 18.19
N SER A 90 -3.36 -20.50 17.88
CA SER A 90 -3.62 -21.22 16.63
C SER A 90 -5.11 -21.45 16.35
N HIS A 91 -5.89 -21.82 17.38
CA HIS A 91 -7.32 -22.05 17.29
C HIS A 91 -8.18 -20.82 17.66
N VAL A 92 -7.55 -19.68 17.94
CA VAL A 92 -8.22 -18.43 18.32
C VAL A 92 -8.17 -17.43 17.16
N SER A 93 -6.96 -17.07 16.75
CA SER A 93 -6.68 -16.03 15.75
C SER A 93 -5.67 -16.47 14.68
N GLY A 94 -5.23 -17.74 14.73
CA GLY A 94 -4.31 -18.32 13.76
C GLY A 94 -2.83 -17.98 14.01
N HIS A 95 -1.96 -18.46 13.13
CA HIS A 95 -0.52 -18.19 13.17
C HIS A 95 -0.23 -16.70 12.92
N ARG A 96 0.92 -16.20 13.38
CA ARG A 96 1.38 -14.81 13.19
C ARG A 96 0.38 -13.73 13.65
N SER A 97 -0.58 -14.10 14.50
CA SER A 97 -1.43 -13.20 15.25
C SER A 97 -0.80 -12.90 16.61
N TYR A 98 -1.22 -11.82 17.26
CA TYR A 98 -0.70 -11.42 18.56
C TYR A 98 -1.72 -10.59 19.35
N TYR A 99 -1.55 -10.54 20.66
CA TYR A 99 -2.14 -9.53 21.52
C TYR A 99 -1.04 -8.63 22.09
N LEU A 100 -1.33 -7.34 22.21
CA LEU A 100 -0.58 -6.41 23.04
C LEU A 100 -1.36 -6.13 24.32
N CYS A 101 -0.71 -6.25 25.46
CA CYS A 101 -1.32 -6.10 26.78
C CYS A 101 -0.58 -5.03 27.59
N GLY A 102 -1.28 -4.36 28.51
CA GLY A 102 -0.69 -3.40 29.45
C GLY A 102 0.23 -2.38 28.76
N ALA A 103 1.51 -2.37 29.16
CA ALA A 103 2.50 -1.45 28.59
C ALA A 103 2.76 -1.66 27.09
N GLY A 104 2.56 -2.86 26.54
CA GLY A 104 2.67 -3.11 25.10
C GLY A 104 1.55 -2.41 24.30
N ALA A 105 0.32 -2.44 24.82
CA ALA A 105 -0.79 -1.72 24.20
C ALA A 105 -0.59 -0.20 24.30
N LEU A 106 -0.15 0.28 25.47
CA LEU A 106 0.19 1.71 25.66
C LEU A 106 1.30 2.16 24.70
N LEU A 107 2.32 1.32 24.48
CA LEU A 107 3.40 1.62 23.54
C LEU A 107 2.89 1.78 22.11
N GLN A 108 1.99 0.91 21.63
CA GLN A 108 1.36 1.07 20.32
C GLN A 108 0.60 2.39 20.21
N HIS A 109 -0.24 2.72 21.21
CA HIS A 109 -1.00 3.97 21.21
C HIS A 109 -0.09 5.20 21.26
N ALA A 110 0.99 5.15 22.04
CA ALA A 110 1.97 6.22 22.16
C ALA A 110 2.70 6.45 20.84
N LEU A 111 3.17 5.39 20.17
CA LEU A 111 3.85 5.49 18.87
C LEU A 111 2.93 6.06 17.78
N VAL A 112 1.69 5.58 17.69
CA VAL A 112 0.71 6.11 16.74
C VAL A 112 0.42 7.59 17.01
N THR A 113 0.15 7.95 18.26
CA THR A 113 -0.16 9.33 18.65
C THR A 113 1.02 10.27 18.44
N PHE A 114 2.23 9.83 18.78
CA PHE A 114 3.47 10.57 18.58
C PHE A 114 3.65 10.92 17.10
N THR A 115 3.58 9.92 16.21
CA THR A 115 3.75 10.10 14.77
C THR A 115 2.66 10.99 14.19
N LEU A 116 1.39 10.76 14.53
CA LEU A 116 0.29 11.60 14.07
C LEU A 116 0.47 13.07 14.49
N ARG A 117 0.78 13.33 15.77
CA ARG A 117 0.97 14.71 16.27
C ARG A 117 2.13 15.41 15.56
N LYS A 118 3.23 14.68 15.29
CA LYS A 118 4.36 15.21 14.55
C LYS A 118 3.95 15.62 13.13
N LEU A 119 3.29 14.74 12.39
CA LEU A 119 2.89 15.01 11.00
C LEU A 119 1.83 16.11 10.90
N LEU A 120 0.88 16.16 11.84
CA LEU A 120 -0.08 17.26 11.96
C LEU A 120 0.63 18.61 12.17
N SER A 121 1.68 18.66 12.99
CA SER A 121 2.47 19.89 13.20
C SER A 121 3.24 20.33 11.94
N LYS A 122 3.43 19.42 10.97
CA LYS A 122 4.06 19.68 9.67
C LYS A 122 3.02 19.98 8.57
N GLY A 123 1.73 20.12 8.93
CA GLY A 123 0.68 20.52 8.01
C GLY A 123 0.02 19.37 7.22
N PHE A 124 0.21 18.11 7.63
CA PHE A 124 -0.48 16.98 7.02
C PHE A 124 -1.98 17.02 7.37
N LEU A 125 -2.83 16.78 6.37
CA LEU A 125 -4.26 16.58 6.55
C LEU A 125 -4.52 15.19 7.15
N PRO A 126 -5.10 15.08 8.37
CA PRO A 126 -5.46 13.79 8.91
C PRO A 126 -6.67 13.20 8.16
N MET A 127 -6.57 11.94 7.78
CA MET A 127 -7.65 11.18 7.18
C MET A 127 -7.95 9.90 7.96
N THR A 128 -9.18 9.43 7.84
CA THR A 128 -9.61 8.08 8.18
C THR A 128 -10.27 7.52 6.92
N VAL A 129 -9.80 6.36 6.46
CA VAL A 129 -10.26 5.74 5.21
C VAL A 129 -10.94 4.40 5.50
N PRO A 130 -11.81 3.90 4.61
CA PRO A 130 -12.32 2.53 4.72
C PRO A 130 -11.19 1.50 4.63
N ASP A 131 -11.23 0.45 5.46
CA ASP A 131 -10.29 -0.68 5.39
C ASP A 131 -10.71 -1.74 4.37
N LEU A 132 -12.01 -1.76 4.00
CA LEU A 132 -12.60 -2.63 2.98
C LEU A 132 -12.81 -1.83 1.69
N LEU A 133 -12.12 -2.22 0.62
CA LEU A 133 -12.16 -1.54 -0.67
C LEU A 133 -12.40 -2.53 -1.81
N ARG A 134 -12.85 -1.99 -2.95
CA ARG A 134 -13.01 -2.73 -4.21
C ARG A 134 -11.67 -3.07 -4.84
N GLY A 135 -11.60 -4.19 -5.54
CA GLY A 135 -10.38 -4.67 -6.20
C GLY A 135 -9.76 -3.67 -7.17
N ALA A 136 -10.60 -2.89 -7.87
CA ALA A 136 -10.14 -1.86 -8.81
C ALA A 136 -9.22 -0.80 -8.17
N VAL A 137 -9.41 -0.48 -6.88
CA VAL A 137 -8.55 0.50 -6.18
C VAL A 137 -7.17 -0.10 -5.91
N PHE A 138 -7.10 -1.39 -5.57
CA PHE A 138 -5.82 -2.10 -5.42
C PHE A 138 -5.07 -2.17 -6.74
N GLU A 139 -5.76 -2.52 -7.83
CA GLU A 139 -5.18 -2.59 -9.17
C GLU A 139 -4.64 -1.22 -9.61
N GLY A 140 -5.38 -0.14 -9.33
CA GLY A 140 -4.91 1.23 -9.56
C GLY A 140 -3.65 1.60 -8.78
N CYS A 141 -3.41 0.97 -7.62
CA CYS A 141 -2.17 1.10 -6.84
C CYS A 141 -1.08 0.09 -7.25
N GLY A 142 -1.30 -0.73 -8.28
CA GLY A 142 -0.35 -1.75 -8.72
C GLY A 142 -0.32 -3.02 -7.86
N VAL A 143 -1.33 -3.24 -7.01
CA VAL A 143 -1.50 -4.47 -6.23
C VAL A 143 -2.57 -5.32 -6.90
N GLN A 144 -2.26 -6.59 -7.20
CA GLN A 144 -3.21 -7.51 -7.82
C GLN A 144 -3.89 -8.39 -6.76
N PRO A 145 -5.17 -8.17 -6.41
CA PRO A 145 -5.87 -9.00 -5.44
C PRO A 145 -6.07 -10.44 -5.92
N SER A 146 -6.12 -10.64 -7.24
CA SER A 146 -6.35 -11.93 -7.91
C SER A 146 -5.07 -12.72 -8.20
N ALA A 147 -3.89 -12.17 -7.86
CA ALA A 147 -2.62 -12.89 -8.03
C ALA A 147 -2.62 -14.20 -7.24
N THR A 148 -1.88 -15.21 -7.72
CA THR A 148 -1.73 -16.49 -7.02
C THR A 148 -0.24 -16.76 -6.75
N PRO A 149 0.21 -16.74 -5.48
CA PRO A 149 -0.54 -16.40 -4.27
C PRO A 149 -0.80 -14.89 -4.11
N SER A 150 -1.97 -14.51 -3.60
CA SER A 150 -2.34 -13.10 -3.37
C SER A 150 -1.83 -12.61 -2.02
N PRO A 151 -1.28 -11.38 -1.93
CA PRO A 151 -0.96 -10.76 -0.65
C PRO A 151 -2.19 -10.18 0.07
N VAL A 152 -3.37 -10.15 -0.58
CA VAL A 152 -4.59 -9.48 -0.13
C VAL A 152 -5.58 -10.47 0.46
N TYR A 153 -6.23 -10.09 1.57
CA TYR A 153 -7.38 -10.84 2.09
C TYR A 153 -8.67 -10.37 1.41
N THR A 154 -9.41 -11.30 0.81
CA THR A 154 -10.71 -11.04 0.19
C THR A 154 -11.83 -11.58 1.08
N ILE A 155 -12.92 -10.83 1.20
CA ILE A 155 -14.14 -11.29 1.87
C ILE A 155 -14.82 -12.35 0.99
N ASP A 156 -15.51 -13.31 1.62
CA ASP A 156 -16.19 -14.42 0.94
C ASP A 156 -17.05 -13.91 -0.25
N PRO A 157 -16.63 -14.16 -1.50
CA PRO A 157 -17.29 -13.61 -2.69
C PRO A 157 -18.67 -14.23 -2.94
N ALA A 158 -18.98 -15.37 -2.31
CA ALA A 158 -20.32 -15.96 -2.37
C ALA A 158 -21.34 -15.17 -1.51
N ARG A 159 -20.86 -14.28 -0.62
CA ARG A 159 -21.69 -13.47 0.29
C ARG A 159 -21.56 -11.97 0.04
N PHE A 160 -20.35 -11.51 -0.25
CA PHE A 160 -20.05 -10.10 -0.44
C PHE A 160 -19.18 -9.93 -1.69
N GLU A 161 -19.74 -9.27 -2.70
CA GLU A 161 -19.07 -9.03 -3.96
C GLU A 161 -17.96 -7.98 -3.80
N ASP A 162 -16.76 -8.32 -4.27
CA ASP A 162 -15.66 -7.37 -4.51
C ASP A 162 -15.28 -6.50 -3.29
N LEU A 163 -15.01 -7.17 -2.16
CA LEU A 163 -14.48 -6.52 -0.95
C LEU A 163 -13.17 -7.16 -0.51
N CYS A 164 -12.13 -6.34 -0.39
CA CYS A 164 -10.78 -6.71 0.00
C CYS A 164 -10.29 -5.85 1.17
N LEU A 165 -9.54 -6.45 2.10
CA LEU A 165 -8.90 -5.73 3.21
C LEU A 165 -7.57 -5.13 2.76
N ALA A 166 -7.35 -3.85 3.07
CA ALA A 166 -6.15 -3.14 2.67
C ALA A 166 -4.91 -3.53 3.50
N GLY A 167 -3.77 -3.72 2.82
CA GLY A 167 -2.46 -3.95 3.46
C GLY A 167 -1.71 -2.67 3.85
N THR A 168 -2.32 -1.51 3.57
CA THR A 168 -1.85 -0.15 3.83
C THR A 168 -3.02 0.83 3.62
N SER A 169 -3.10 1.93 4.39
CA SER A 169 -4.05 3.01 4.13
C SER A 169 -3.81 3.74 2.79
N GLU A 170 -2.66 3.55 2.14
CA GLU A 170 -2.37 4.04 0.78
C GLU A 170 -3.51 3.73 -0.20
N VAL A 171 -4.04 2.49 -0.19
CA VAL A 171 -5.14 2.08 -1.09
C VAL A 171 -6.39 2.91 -0.82
N GLY A 172 -6.74 3.13 0.44
CA GLY A 172 -7.89 3.95 0.82
C GLY A 172 -7.71 5.42 0.49
N ILE A 173 -6.49 5.96 0.63
CA ILE A 173 -6.19 7.34 0.27
C ILE A 173 -6.19 7.52 -1.26
N ALA A 174 -5.63 6.57 -2.02
CA ALA A 174 -5.69 6.58 -3.48
C ALA A 174 -7.14 6.54 -3.98
N GLY A 175 -7.98 5.70 -3.37
CA GLY A 175 -9.42 5.64 -3.66
C GLY A 175 -10.17 6.96 -3.37
N TYR A 176 -9.70 7.78 -2.43
CA TYR A 176 -10.26 9.12 -2.19
C TYR A 176 -9.98 10.09 -3.35
N PHE A 177 -8.82 9.98 -4.01
CA PHE A 177 -8.47 10.83 -5.15
C PHE A 177 -8.91 10.25 -6.51
N MET A 178 -9.31 8.98 -6.56
CA MET A 178 -9.80 8.31 -7.77
C MET A 178 -10.97 9.08 -8.38
N ASP A 179 -10.90 9.34 -9.70
CA ASP A 179 -11.90 10.07 -10.49
C ASP A 179 -12.20 11.52 -10.03
N HIS A 180 -11.31 12.11 -9.21
CA HIS A 180 -11.45 13.50 -8.73
C HIS A 180 -10.20 14.33 -9.05
N ALA A 181 -10.41 15.63 -9.28
CA ALA A 181 -9.34 16.59 -9.49
C ALA A 181 -9.03 17.38 -8.20
N VAL A 182 -7.76 17.66 -7.98
CA VAL A 182 -7.26 18.58 -6.94
C VAL A 182 -6.91 19.93 -7.59
N GLN A 183 -7.09 21.04 -6.86
CA GLN A 183 -6.73 22.35 -7.38
C GLN A 183 -5.21 22.53 -7.30
N LEU A 184 -4.62 23.11 -8.34
CA LEU A 184 -3.17 23.33 -8.44
C LEU A 184 -2.62 24.15 -7.25
N GLN A 185 -3.40 25.12 -6.78
CA GLN A 185 -3.05 25.98 -5.63
C GLN A 185 -2.98 25.23 -4.29
N ASP A 186 -3.59 24.05 -4.19
CA ASP A 186 -3.59 23.22 -2.98
C ASP A 186 -2.40 22.22 -2.98
N LEU A 187 -1.59 22.20 -4.04
CA LEU A 187 -0.46 21.29 -4.18
C LEU A 187 0.82 21.84 -3.49
N PRO A 188 1.64 20.97 -2.88
CA PRO A 188 1.40 19.55 -2.69
C PRO A 188 0.43 19.27 -1.53
N VAL A 189 -0.55 18.39 -1.78
CA VAL A 189 -1.44 17.85 -0.75
C VAL A 189 -0.68 16.78 0.03
N ARG A 190 -0.64 16.93 1.35
CA ARG A 190 -0.01 15.99 2.28
C ARG A 190 -1.09 15.38 3.16
N VAL A 191 -1.19 14.06 3.16
CA VAL A 191 -2.18 13.31 3.93
C VAL A 191 -1.48 12.40 4.93
N VAL A 192 -2.01 12.33 6.14
CA VAL A 192 -1.62 11.34 7.14
C VAL A 192 -2.82 10.47 7.53
N CYS A 193 -2.65 9.15 7.57
CA CYS A 193 -3.71 8.23 7.97
C CYS A 193 -3.17 7.10 8.85
N SER A 194 -3.80 6.89 10.01
CA SER A 194 -3.58 5.67 10.80
C SER A 194 -4.67 4.65 10.47
N SER A 195 -4.29 3.42 10.14
CA SER A 195 -5.25 2.33 9.91
C SER A 195 -4.70 0.97 10.34
N THR A 196 -5.61 -0.01 10.41
CA THR A 196 -5.21 -1.41 10.56
C THR A 196 -4.90 -1.98 9.18
N CYS A 197 -3.74 -2.61 9.04
CA CYS A 197 -3.25 -3.18 7.79
C CYS A 197 -3.34 -4.71 7.85
N TYR A 198 -3.81 -5.32 6.77
CA TYR A 198 -3.98 -6.77 6.65
C TYR A 198 -3.16 -7.34 5.50
N ARG A 199 -2.30 -8.33 5.75
CA ARG A 199 -1.47 -8.97 4.72
C ARG A 199 -1.49 -10.48 4.84
N ALA A 200 -1.73 -11.17 3.73
CA ALA A 200 -1.82 -12.63 3.71
C ALA A 200 -0.47 -13.31 3.95
N GLU A 201 0.65 -12.64 3.62
CA GLU A 201 2.03 -13.12 3.89
C GLU A 201 2.22 -14.60 3.53
N THR A 202 1.78 -14.98 2.33
CA THR A 202 1.59 -16.36 1.89
C THR A 202 2.87 -17.19 1.80
N ASP A 203 4.05 -16.54 1.85
CA ASP A 203 5.31 -17.23 2.13
C ASP A 203 5.39 -17.53 3.64
N THR A 204 4.94 -18.73 4.01
CA THR A 204 4.85 -19.20 5.40
C THR A 204 6.16 -19.76 5.94
N GLY A 205 7.23 -19.86 5.14
CA GLY A 205 8.49 -20.50 5.53
C GLY A 205 9.39 -19.63 6.42
N ARG A 206 9.14 -18.32 6.49
CA ARG A 206 9.98 -17.33 7.19
C ARG A 206 9.22 -16.69 8.35
N GLU A 207 9.91 -16.53 9.49
CA GLU A 207 9.43 -15.77 10.68
C GLU A 207 8.09 -16.26 11.27
N PRO A 208 8.00 -17.51 11.80
CA PRO A 208 6.76 -18.03 12.37
C PRO A 208 6.36 -17.38 13.72
N TRP A 209 7.32 -16.75 14.40
CA TRP A 209 7.16 -16.13 15.71
C TRP A 209 7.73 -14.71 15.70
N GLY A 210 7.27 -13.87 16.62
CA GLY A 210 7.64 -12.47 16.68
C GLY A 210 6.71 -11.56 15.85
N LEU A 211 7.08 -10.29 15.76
CA LEU A 211 6.27 -9.22 15.18
C LEU A 211 6.86 -8.69 13.85
N TYR A 212 7.91 -9.34 13.33
CA TYR A 212 8.60 -8.89 12.12
C TYR A 212 7.75 -9.06 10.86
N ARG A 213 6.96 -10.15 10.79
CA ARG A 213 6.00 -10.44 9.72
C ARG A 213 4.72 -11.00 10.32
N VAL A 214 3.64 -10.22 10.29
CA VAL A 214 2.35 -10.53 10.93
C VAL A 214 1.20 -10.25 9.96
N HIS A 215 0.05 -10.90 10.18
CA HIS A 215 -1.11 -10.74 9.30
C HIS A 215 -1.89 -9.45 9.51
N GLN A 216 -1.77 -8.85 10.69
CA GLN A 216 -2.47 -7.63 11.08
C GLN A 216 -1.50 -6.74 11.86
N PHE A 217 -1.45 -5.45 11.54
CA PHE A 217 -0.65 -4.46 12.29
C PHE A 217 -1.24 -3.05 12.12
N THR A 218 -0.89 -2.11 13.00
CA THR A 218 -1.27 -0.69 12.84
C THR A 218 -0.14 0.07 12.16
N LYS A 219 -0.47 0.91 11.18
CA LYS A 219 0.50 1.78 10.50
C LYS A 219 -0.02 3.21 10.44
N VAL A 220 0.87 4.18 10.56
CA VAL A 220 0.62 5.59 10.21
C VAL A 220 1.29 5.83 8.87
N GLU A 221 0.49 6.21 7.87
CA GLU A 221 0.93 6.42 6.50
C GLU A 221 1.03 7.90 6.18
N MET A 222 2.08 8.28 5.44
CA MET A 222 2.16 9.55 4.72
C MET A 222 1.83 9.30 3.25
N PHE A 223 0.96 10.13 2.67
CA PHE A 223 0.61 10.09 1.26
C PHE A 223 0.64 11.50 0.66
N GLY A 224 1.10 11.61 -0.57
CA GLY A 224 1.32 12.89 -1.24
C GLY A 224 0.68 12.93 -2.62
N VAL A 225 0.02 14.04 -2.95
CA VAL A 225 -0.38 14.39 -4.33
C VAL A 225 0.29 15.71 -4.66
N THR A 226 1.06 15.75 -5.75
CA THR A 226 1.85 16.93 -6.14
C THR A 226 1.76 17.19 -7.63
N ALA A 227 2.21 18.38 -8.03
CA ALA A 227 2.26 18.79 -9.41
C ALA A 227 3.40 18.07 -10.16
N ALA A 228 3.45 18.25 -11.48
CA ALA A 228 4.56 17.82 -12.32
C ALA A 228 4.93 18.93 -13.31
N GLU A 229 4.91 20.19 -12.87
CA GLU A 229 5.18 21.35 -13.73
C GLU A 229 6.69 21.47 -14.04
N ARG A 230 7.54 21.19 -13.05
CA ARG A 230 9.01 21.20 -13.18
C ARG A 230 9.57 19.81 -13.44
N GLY A 231 8.83 18.76 -13.07
CA GLY A 231 9.28 17.38 -13.13
C GLY A 231 10.16 16.96 -11.95
N THR A 232 10.26 17.79 -10.90
CA THR A 232 11.06 17.54 -9.69
C THR A 232 10.20 17.44 -8.43
N GLU A 233 8.94 17.87 -8.49
CA GLU A 233 8.10 18.05 -7.30
C GLU A 233 7.81 16.73 -6.57
N SER A 234 7.70 15.61 -7.29
CA SER A 234 7.56 14.29 -6.66
C SER A 234 8.85 13.80 -5.99
N GLU A 235 10.01 14.18 -6.52
CA GLU A 235 11.32 13.86 -5.91
C GLU A 235 11.53 14.68 -4.65
N GLU A 236 11.23 15.98 -4.70
CA GLU A 236 11.27 16.88 -3.54
C GLU A 236 10.35 16.39 -2.41
N LEU A 237 9.14 15.92 -2.75
CA LEU A 237 8.19 15.39 -1.76
C LEU A 237 8.64 14.03 -1.19
N LEU A 238 9.27 13.18 -2.00
CA LEU A 238 9.87 11.93 -1.54
C LEU A 238 11.01 12.20 -0.54
N ASP A 239 11.87 13.18 -0.83
CA ASP A 239 12.96 13.59 0.06
C ASP A 239 12.41 14.20 1.36
N GLU A 240 11.34 14.99 1.30
CA GLU A 240 10.63 15.50 2.48
C GLU A 240 10.12 14.35 3.36
N PHE A 241 9.43 13.38 2.77
CA PHE A 241 8.89 12.22 3.49
C PHE A 241 9.99 11.37 4.11
N LEU A 242 11.09 11.14 3.39
CA LEU A 242 12.27 10.46 3.92
C LEU A 242 12.88 11.23 5.10
N GLY A 243 12.98 12.55 5.00
CA GLY A 243 13.44 13.41 6.09
C GLY A 243 12.57 13.27 7.34
N LEU A 244 11.25 13.26 7.19
CA LEU A 244 10.32 13.07 8.31
C LEU A 244 10.43 11.68 8.94
N GLN A 245 10.64 10.63 8.15
CA GLN A 245 10.91 9.28 8.67
C GLN A 245 12.19 9.27 9.52
N LYS A 246 13.27 9.90 9.03
CA LYS A 246 14.52 10.04 9.79
C LYS A 246 14.32 10.81 11.09
N GLU A 247 13.59 11.93 11.06
CA GLU A 247 13.24 12.68 12.28
C GLU A 247 12.51 11.80 13.30
N ILE A 248 11.51 11.01 12.87
CA ILE A 248 10.75 10.09 13.74
C ILE A 248 11.68 9.07 14.41
N PHE A 249 12.54 8.40 13.65
CA PHE A 249 13.43 7.38 14.21
C PHE A 249 14.50 7.99 15.13
N SER A 250 15.04 9.15 14.77
CA SER A 250 16.01 9.88 15.59
C SER A 250 15.41 10.37 16.92
N GLU A 251 14.18 10.89 16.91
CA GLU A 251 13.48 11.32 18.13
C GLU A 251 13.12 10.15 19.06
N LEU A 252 12.94 8.95 18.51
CA LEU A 252 12.80 7.70 19.28
C LEU A 252 14.14 7.13 19.77
N GLY A 253 15.27 7.75 19.41
CA GLY A 253 16.60 7.31 19.81
C GLY A 253 17.03 5.97 19.19
N LEU A 254 16.50 5.63 18.01
CA LEU A 254 16.80 4.37 17.33
C LEU A 254 18.04 4.50 16.44
N HIS A 255 18.85 3.44 16.39
CA HIS A 255 19.90 3.28 15.39
C HIS A 255 19.31 2.70 14.10
N TYR A 256 19.54 3.35 12.95
CA TYR A 256 18.98 2.94 11.67
C TYR A 256 19.91 3.26 10.50
N ARG A 257 19.54 2.74 9.32
CA ARG A 257 20.21 2.91 8.03
C ARG A 257 19.20 2.83 6.89
#